data_AF-A0A351BCV5-F1
#
_entry.id   AF-A0A351BCV5-F1
#
_cell.length_a   1.000
_cell.length_b   1.000
_cell.length_c   1.000
_cell.angle_alpha   90.00
_cell.angle_beta   90.00
_cell.angle_gamma   90.00
#
_symmetry.space_group_name_H-M   'P 1'
#
loop_
_entity.id
_entity.type
_entity.pdbx_description
1 polymer ?
#
loop_
_entity_poly.entity_id
_entity_poly.type
_entity_poly.pdbx_seq_one_letter_code
_entity_poly.pdbx_strand_id
1 'polypeptide(L)'
;MEVSLALTWLLFLGLFPLAFFWLRRAWRILVKRDFSEVALKRGEPPPNAEKYAPYTAAVNLIAGAIAVSVILLVVISGVAYETWTAIAGSTIWIKFFADFIVSRQARLNWGKPKN
;
A
#
# COMPACT_ATOMS: atom_id res chain seq x y z
N MET A 1 -3.26 -20.70 -24.44
CA MET A 1 -4.53 -20.38 -23.75
C MET A 1 -4.35 -20.52 -22.24
N GLU A 2 -3.86 -21.66 -21.77
CA GLU A 2 -3.66 -21.94 -20.33
C GLU A 2 -2.81 -20.92 -19.55
N VAL A 3 -1.65 -20.51 -20.09
CA VAL A 3 -0.73 -19.62 -19.35
C VAL A 3 -1.31 -18.23 -19.11
N SER A 4 -1.95 -17.63 -20.12
CA SER A 4 -2.54 -16.30 -20.00
C SER A 4 -3.72 -16.28 -19.02
N LEU A 5 -4.55 -17.33 -19.05
CA LEU A 5 -5.62 -17.51 -18.08
C LEU A 5 -5.07 -17.64 -16.65
N ALA A 6 -4.08 -18.50 -16.45
CA ALA A 6 -3.45 -18.71 -15.14
C ALA A 6 -2.81 -17.42 -14.59
N LEU A 7 -2.09 -16.66 -15.43
CA LEU A 7 -1.49 -15.38 -15.04
C LEU A 7 -2.56 -14.35 -14.66
N THR A 8 -3.64 -14.26 -15.43
CA THR A 8 -4.76 -13.35 -15.14
C THR A 8 -5.35 -13.64 -13.76
N TRP A 9 -5.63 -14.90 -13.46
CA TRP A 9 -6.13 -15.31 -12.15
C TRP A 9 -5.13 -15.08 -11.04
N LEU A 10 -3.84 -15.36 -11.27
CA LEU A 10 -2.79 -15.11 -10.28
C LEU A 10 -2.70 -13.63 -9.91
N LEU A 11 -2.69 -12.75 -10.92
CA LEU A 11 -2.65 -11.30 -10.71
C LEU A 11 -3.90 -10.80 -9.98
N PHE A 12 -5.08 -11.28 -10.39
CA PHE A 12 -6.34 -10.93 -9.76
C PHE A 12 -6.40 -11.37 -8.30
N LEU A 13 -6.06 -12.64 -8.02
CA LEU A 13 -6.01 -13.19 -6.67
C LEU A 13 -4.95 -12.51 -5.80
N GLY A 14 -3.85 -12.03 -6.41
CA GLY A 14 -2.83 -11.23 -5.73
C GLY A 14 -3.34 -9.91 -5.14
N LEU A 15 -4.45 -9.35 -5.67
CA LEU A 15 -5.05 -8.13 -5.12
C LEU A 15 -5.63 -8.32 -3.72
N PHE A 16 -6.12 -9.52 -3.40
CA PHE A 16 -6.77 -9.81 -2.12
C PHE A 16 -5.81 -9.68 -0.93
N PRO A 17 -4.66 -10.39 -0.88
CA PRO A 17 -3.72 -10.22 0.21
C PRO A 17 -3.15 -8.79 0.24
N LEU A 18 -2.89 -8.16 -0.91
CA LEU A 18 -2.41 -6.78 -0.96
C LEU A 18 -3.41 -5.81 -0.31
N ALA A 19 -4.68 -5.87 -0.71
CA ALA A 19 -5.74 -5.06 -0.14
C ALA A 19 -5.86 -5.28 1.38
N PHE A 20 -5.87 -6.54 1.82
CA PHE A 20 -5.93 -6.88 3.24
C PHE A 20 -4.75 -6.28 4.02
N PHE A 21 -3.51 -6.46 3.55
CA PHE A 21 -2.33 -5.96 4.25
C PHE A 21 -2.32 -4.43 4.33
N TRP A 22 -2.68 -3.73 3.26
CA TRP A 22 -2.69 -2.27 3.24
C TRP A 22 -3.81 -1.71 4.14
N LEU A 23 -5.04 -2.23 4.03
CA LEU A 23 -6.14 -1.79 4.89
C LEU A 23 -5.89 -2.13 6.37
N ARG A 24 -5.32 -3.31 6.67
CA ARG A 24 -4.93 -3.68 8.03
C ARG A 24 -3.88 -2.73 8.59
N ARG A 25 -2.88 -2.32 7.80
CA ARG A 25 -1.88 -1.33 8.22
C ARG A 25 -2.51 0.02 8.51
N ALA A 26 -3.38 0.50 7.61
CA ALA A 26 -4.10 1.76 7.83
C ALA A 26 -4.94 1.70 9.12
N TRP A 27 -5.66 0.59 9.36
CA TRP A 27 -6.42 0.36 10.58
C TRP A 27 -5.56 0.37 11.85
N ARG A 28 -4.40 -0.30 11.84
CA ARG A 28 -3.46 -0.30 12.98
C ARG A 28 -3.01 1.12 13.32
N ILE A 29 -2.70 1.94 12.31
CA ILE A 29 -2.21 3.30 12.53
C ILE A 29 -3.34 4.22 12.99
N LEU A 30 -4.48 4.21 12.32
CA LEU A 30 -5.58 5.15 12.57
C LEU A 30 -6.37 4.81 13.84
N VAL A 31 -6.70 3.54 14.04
CA VAL A 31 -7.61 3.11 15.12
C VAL A 31 -6.85 2.57 16.31
N LYS A 32 -5.85 1.70 16.09
CA LYS A 32 -5.05 1.15 17.21
C LYS A 32 -3.94 2.09 17.67
N ARG A 33 -3.72 3.22 16.97
CA ARG A 33 -2.62 4.17 17.20
C ARG A 33 -1.25 3.47 17.28
N ASP A 34 -1.10 2.38 16.53
CA ASP A 34 0.11 1.59 16.51
C ASP A 34 1.04 2.12 15.40
N PHE A 35 2.08 2.82 15.82
CA PHE A 35 3.04 3.47 14.92
C PHE A 35 4.25 2.60 14.56
N SER A 36 4.25 1.32 14.96
CA SER A 36 5.32 0.38 14.61
C SER A 36 5.44 0.13 13.11
N GLU A 37 4.37 0.35 12.34
CA GLU A 37 4.34 0.14 10.89
C GLU A 37 4.50 1.43 10.06
N VAL A 38 4.86 2.55 10.69
CA VAL A 38 4.92 3.85 10.04
C VAL A 38 6.30 4.09 9.42
N ALA A 39 6.32 4.53 8.15
CA ALA A 39 7.53 4.96 7.45
C ALA A 39 8.73 3.98 7.58
N LEU A 40 8.44 2.69 7.48
CA LEU A 40 9.41 1.63 7.74
C LEU A 40 10.64 1.73 6.83
N LYS A 41 11.81 1.48 7.41
CA LYS A 41 13.06 1.23 6.68
C LYS A 41 13.71 0.00 7.28
N ARG A 42 13.92 -1.04 6.47
CA ARG A 42 14.42 -2.35 6.94
C ARG A 42 13.62 -2.93 8.12
N GLY A 43 12.31 -2.67 8.17
CA GLY A 43 11.42 -3.17 9.23
C GLY A 43 11.37 -2.31 10.49
N GLU A 44 12.16 -1.24 10.60
CA GLU A 44 12.14 -0.36 11.77
C GLU A 44 11.40 0.97 11.50
N PRO A 45 10.62 1.48 12.46
CA PRO A 45 10.02 2.81 12.39
C PRO A 45 11.06 3.93 12.68
N PRO A 46 10.79 5.19 12.27
CA PRO A 46 11.61 6.35 12.63
C PRO A 46 11.39 6.77 14.10
N PRO A 47 12.25 7.63 14.71
CA PRO A 47 12.15 7.98 16.13
C PRO A 47 10.94 8.87 16.42
N ASN A 48 10.43 9.56 15.40
CA ASN A 48 9.25 10.42 15.43
C ASN A 48 8.14 9.87 14.51
N ALA A 49 7.88 8.57 14.59
CA ALA A 49 6.89 7.87 13.77
C ALA A 49 5.51 8.54 13.77
N GLU A 50 5.04 9.05 14.91
CA GLU A 50 3.74 9.72 15.01
C GLU A 50 3.58 10.89 14.01
N LYS A 51 4.64 11.66 13.75
CA LYS A 51 4.61 12.76 12.74
C LYS A 51 4.29 12.25 11.34
N TYR A 52 4.69 11.03 11.00
CA TYR A 52 4.54 10.44 9.67
C TYR A 52 3.37 9.44 9.59
N ALA A 53 2.68 9.20 10.70
CA ALA A 53 1.53 8.32 10.80
C ALA A 53 0.40 8.69 9.82
N PRO A 54 -0.06 9.96 9.71
CA PRO A 54 -1.17 10.29 8.81
C PRO A 54 -0.83 10.01 7.34
N TYR A 55 0.41 10.29 6.91
CA TYR A 55 0.84 10.01 5.54
C TYR A 55 0.90 8.51 5.25
N THR A 56 1.49 7.73 6.16
CA THR A 56 1.56 6.27 5.98
C THR A 56 0.16 5.65 5.99
N ALA A 57 -0.72 6.10 6.89
CA ALA A 57 -2.10 5.65 6.93
C ALA A 57 -2.85 6.00 5.63
N ALA A 58 -2.72 7.23 5.14
CA ALA A 58 -3.38 7.68 3.90
C ALA A 58 -2.93 6.86 2.69
N VAL A 59 -1.61 6.65 2.52
CA VAL A 59 -1.05 5.85 1.43
C VAL A 59 -1.61 4.43 1.44
N ASN A 60 -1.67 3.78 2.61
CA ASN A 60 -2.18 2.42 2.73
C ASN A 60 -3.71 2.35 2.59
N LEU A 61 -4.45 3.33 3.10
CA LEU A 61 -5.90 3.38 2.99
C LEU A 61 -6.34 3.60 1.53
N ILE A 62 -5.74 4.57 0.84
CA ILE A 62 -6.06 4.88 -0.56
C ILE A 62 -5.71 3.69 -1.47
N ALA A 63 -4.51 3.13 -1.34
CA ALA A 63 -4.12 1.98 -2.14
C ALA A 63 -4.99 0.76 -1.86
N GLY A 64 -5.31 0.51 -0.59
CA GLY A 64 -6.22 -0.57 -0.18
C GLY A 64 -7.63 -0.39 -0.72
N ALA A 65 -8.18 0.84 -0.66
CA ALA A 65 -9.49 1.17 -1.19
C ALA A 65 -9.55 0.98 -2.71
N ILE A 66 -8.54 1.45 -3.46
CA ILE A 66 -8.48 1.24 -4.91
C ILE A 66 -8.40 -0.25 -5.24
N ALA A 67 -7.58 -1.04 -4.52
CA ALA A 67 -7.48 -2.47 -4.73
C ALA A 67 -8.83 -3.18 -4.50
N VAL A 68 -9.57 -2.82 -3.43
CA VAL A 68 -10.93 -3.34 -3.21
C VAL A 68 -11.88 -2.93 -4.33
N SER A 69 -11.85 -1.67 -4.76
CA SER A 69 -12.67 -1.20 -5.88
C SER A 69 -12.39 -1.97 -7.16
N VAL A 70 -11.12 -2.27 -7.48
CA VAL A 70 -10.74 -3.08 -8.63
C VAL A 70 -11.28 -4.52 -8.50
N ILE A 71 -11.16 -5.14 -7.33
CA ILE A 71 -11.74 -6.46 -7.07
C ILE A 71 -13.24 -6.46 -7.35
N LEU A 72 -13.97 -5.47 -6.82
CA LEU A 72 -15.41 -5.33 -7.02
C LEU A 72 -15.76 -5.07 -8.49
N LEU A 73 -15.00 -4.24 -9.20
CA LEU A 73 -15.20 -3.98 -10.63
C LEU A 73 -15.09 -5.25 -11.47
N VAL A 74 -14.07 -6.08 -11.21
CA VAL A 74 -13.91 -7.34 -11.95
C VAL A 74 -15.04 -8.31 -11.62
N VAL A 75 -15.39 -8.49 -10.34
CA VAL A 75 -16.42 -9.46 -9.91
C VAL A 75 -17.82 -9.06 -10.37
N ILE A 76 -18.18 -7.78 -10.28
CA ILE A 76 -19.55 -7.30 -10.54
C ILE A 76 -19.75 -6.97 -12.01
N SER A 77 -18.76 -6.33 -12.64
CA SER A 77 -18.92 -5.75 -14.00
C SER A 77 -18.08 -6.43 -15.07
N GLY A 78 -17.19 -7.37 -14.71
CA GLY A 78 -16.39 -8.11 -15.69
C GLY A 78 -15.45 -7.20 -16.50
N VAL A 79 -14.93 -6.13 -15.88
CA VAL A 79 -14.04 -5.17 -16.54
C VAL A 79 -12.89 -5.86 -17.27
N ALA A 80 -12.58 -5.36 -18.48
CA ALA A 80 -11.54 -5.90 -19.35
C ALA A 80 -10.16 -5.96 -18.68
N TYR A 81 -9.37 -6.99 -19.03
CA TYR A 81 -8.04 -7.25 -18.48
C TYR A 81 -7.14 -6.02 -18.47
N GLU A 82 -7.00 -5.36 -19.62
CA GLU A 82 -6.13 -4.19 -19.78
C GLU A 82 -6.52 -3.03 -18.84
N THR A 83 -7.82 -2.86 -18.59
CA THR A 83 -8.32 -1.77 -17.74
C THR A 83 -8.03 -2.02 -16.27
N TRP A 84 -8.42 -3.19 -15.74
CA TRP A 84 -8.22 -3.45 -14.32
C TRP A 84 -6.75 -3.63 -13.97
N THR A 85 -5.95 -4.22 -14.87
CA THR A 85 -4.50 -4.36 -14.66
C THR A 85 -3.78 -3.03 -14.72
N ALA A 86 -4.18 -2.11 -15.59
CA ALA A 86 -3.62 -0.75 -15.60
C ALA A 86 -3.88 -0.02 -14.29
N ILE A 87 -5.10 -0.10 -13.74
CA ILE A 87 -5.44 0.51 -12.44
C ILE A 87 -4.67 -0.16 -11.30
N ALA A 88 -4.68 -1.49 -11.23
CA ALA A 88 -3.97 -2.24 -10.19
C ALA A 88 -2.46 -2.00 -10.22
N GLY A 89 -1.84 -2.12 -11.40
CA GLY A 89 -0.40 -1.96 -11.59
C GLY A 89 0.05 -0.54 -11.27
N SER A 90 -0.63 0.48 -11.78
CA SER A 90 -0.32 1.88 -11.46
C SER A 90 -0.47 2.18 -9.97
N THR A 91 -1.54 1.67 -9.33
CA THR A 91 -1.75 1.80 -7.87
C THR A 91 -0.60 1.19 -7.07
N ILE A 92 -0.16 -0.02 -7.43
CA ILE A 92 0.97 -0.69 -6.76
C ILE A 92 2.24 0.16 -6.88
N TRP A 93 2.57 0.65 -8.08
CA TRP A 93 3.76 1.47 -8.29
C TRP A 93 3.70 2.81 -7.56
N ILE A 94 2.57 3.51 -7.65
CA ILE A 94 2.35 4.78 -6.93
C ILE A 94 2.49 4.56 -5.43
N LYS A 95 1.90 3.49 -4.90
CA LYS A 95 2.00 3.13 -3.48
C LYS A 95 3.46 2.89 -3.08
N PHE A 96 4.23 2.14 -3.88
CA PHE A 96 5.65 1.91 -3.61
C PHE A 96 6.46 3.23 -3.60
N PHE A 97 6.24 4.11 -4.57
CA PHE A 97 6.91 5.42 -4.59
C PHE A 97 6.50 6.29 -3.39
N ALA A 98 5.23 6.29 -3.02
CA ALA A 98 4.75 7.03 -1.86
C ALA A 98 5.37 6.52 -0.55
N ASP A 99 5.41 5.21 -0.33
CA ASP A 99 6.09 4.60 0.83
C ASP A 99 7.58 4.97 0.85
N PHE A 100 8.25 4.96 -0.31
CA PHE A 100 9.66 5.33 -0.43
C PHE A 100 9.88 6.80 -0.03
N ILE A 101 9.06 7.72 -0.54
CA ILE A 101 9.13 9.15 -0.22
C ILE A 101 8.92 9.39 1.28
N VAL A 102 7.87 8.80 1.87
CA VAL A 102 7.57 8.94 3.30
C VAL A 102 8.71 8.38 4.15
N SER A 103 9.22 7.19 3.83
CA SER A 103 10.37 6.58 4.52
C SER A 103 11.62 7.46 4.44
N ARG A 104 11.89 8.06 3.27
CA ARG A 104 13.04 8.96 3.08
C ARG A 104 12.90 10.24 3.89
N GLN A 105 11.74 10.89 3.84
CA GLN A 105 11.47 12.11 4.58
C GLN A 105 11.53 11.91 6.10
N ALA A 106 11.06 10.76 6.60
CA ALA A 106 11.10 10.41 8.01
C ALA A 106 12.51 10.19 8.56
N ARG A 107 13.49 9.96 7.68
CA ARG A 107 14.88 9.64 8.04
C ARG A 107 15.86 10.77 7.72
N LEU A 108 15.42 11.93 7.25
CA LEU A 108 16.31 13.06 6.89
C LEU A 108 17.21 13.52 8.07
N ASN A 109 16.73 13.37 9.31
CA ASN A 109 17.47 13.72 10.52
C ASN A 109 17.99 12.51 11.30
N TRP A 110 17.95 11.30 10.71
CA TRP A 110 18.39 10.08 11.38
C TRP A 110 19.91 10.09 11.58
N GLY A 111 20.35 10.09 12.84
CA GLY A 111 21.79 10.07 13.20
C GLY A 111 22.46 11.43 13.33
N LYS A 112 21.72 12.55 13.23
CA LYS A 112 22.27 13.88 13.58
C LYS A 112 22.20 14.07 15.10
N PRO A 113 23.27 14.57 15.75
CA PRO A 113 23.21 14.94 17.16
C PRO A 113 22.11 16.00 17.35
N LYS A 114 21.33 15.87 18.43
CA LYS A 114 20.43 16.93 18.87
C LYS A 114 21.32 18.05 19.42
N ASN A 115 21.43 19.14 18.67
CA ASN A 115 21.96 20.41 19.20
C ASN A 115 20.90 21.09 20.06
#